data_AF-W2U0E2-F1
#
_entry.id   AF-W2U0E2-F1
#
_cell.length_a   1.000
_cell.length_b   1.000
_cell.length_c   1.000
_cell.angle_alpha   90.00
_cell.angle_beta   90.00
_cell.angle_gamma   90.00
#
_symmetry.space_group_name_H-M   'P 1'
#
loop_
_entity.id
_entity.type
_entity.pdbx_description
1 polymer ?
#
loop_
_entity_poly.entity_id
_entity_poly.type
_entity_poly.pdbx_seq_one_letter_code
_entity_poly.pdbx_strand_id
1 'polypeptide(L)'
;MTYFLQDETVRRVIFRGVGDAAEKCVSCVEVFKRKFKEELYQWNALSTAKRVTYWDPIVEGMNRLKVTIDTPVIFIMLSRDPYPAELQCMSMQKSSDKGTKTHSKPPETRPARRGGKRQQQRGSNKWSRPAKDARETETAERQEILEKLEKLP
;
A
#
# COMPACT_ATOMS: atom_id res chain seq x y z
N MET A 1 -13.07 -2.49 15.03
CA MET A 1 -12.57 -3.51 14.07
C MET A 1 -11.58 -4.51 14.68
N THR A 2 -11.19 -4.39 15.96
CA THR A 2 -10.21 -5.27 16.63
C THR A 2 -10.79 -6.51 17.30
N TYR A 3 -12.12 -6.62 17.39
CA TYR A 3 -12.80 -7.66 18.16
C TYR A 3 -13.04 -8.96 17.36
N PHE A 4 -12.93 -8.92 16.04
CA PHE A 4 -13.38 -10.05 15.20
C PHE A 4 -12.59 -11.33 15.43
N LEU A 5 -11.28 -11.28 15.67
CA LEU A 5 -10.50 -12.48 16.05
C LEU A 5 -10.24 -12.56 17.56
N GLN A 6 -10.83 -11.70 18.40
CA GLN A 6 -10.77 -11.94 19.85
C GLN A 6 -11.76 -13.02 20.28
N ASP A 7 -12.87 -13.14 19.56
CA ASP A 7 -13.78 -14.27 19.67
C ASP A 7 -13.09 -15.55 19.14
N GLU A 8 -12.97 -16.57 19.98
CA GLU A 8 -12.34 -17.85 19.62
C GLU A 8 -13.12 -18.63 18.56
N THR A 9 -14.42 -18.33 18.39
CA THR A 9 -15.25 -18.93 17.35
C THR A 9 -14.87 -18.46 15.95
N VAL A 10 -14.27 -17.27 15.85
CA VAL A 10 -13.82 -16.74 14.57
C VAL A 10 -12.43 -17.28 14.27
N ARG A 11 -12.37 -18.19 13.29
CA ARG A 11 -11.11 -18.80 12.84
C ARG A 11 -10.42 -18.00 11.73
N ARG A 12 -11.18 -17.18 10.97
CA ARG A 12 -10.69 -16.49 9.77
C ARG A 12 -11.27 -15.09 9.63
N VAL A 13 -10.46 -14.16 9.12
CA VAL A 13 -10.88 -12.80 8.75
C VAL A 13 -10.29 -12.43 7.39
N ILE A 14 -11.11 -11.75 6.57
CA ILE A 14 -10.70 -11.24 5.26
C ILE A 14 -10.64 -9.71 5.33
N PHE A 15 -9.48 -9.17 4.94
CA PHE A 15 -9.29 -7.75 4.69
C PHE A 15 -9.37 -7.50 3.19
N ARG A 16 -10.09 -6.46 2.80
CA ARG A 16 -10.26 -6.05 1.41
C ARG A 16 -9.87 -4.59 1.27
N GLY A 17 -8.90 -4.31 0.40
CA GLY A 17 -8.51 -2.96 0.01
C GLY A 17 -8.75 -2.74 -1.48
N VAL A 18 -9.30 -1.57 -1.84
CA VAL A 18 -9.61 -1.20 -3.23
C VAL A 18 -8.95 0.13 -3.56
N GLY A 19 -8.28 0.20 -4.71
CA GLY A 19 -7.58 1.40 -5.17
C GLY A 19 -6.56 1.87 -4.13
N ASP A 20 -6.61 3.16 -3.79
CA ASP A 20 -5.72 3.79 -2.80
C ASP A 20 -5.87 3.20 -1.38
N ALA A 21 -6.95 2.46 -1.11
CA ALA A 21 -7.11 1.75 0.17
C ALA A 21 -6.34 0.43 0.23
N ALA A 22 -5.80 -0.08 -0.89
CA ALA A 22 -5.03 -1.32 -0.91
C ALA A 22 -3.77 -1.23 -0.02
N GLU A 23 -3.04 -0.11 -0.07
CA GLU A 23 -1.86 0.12 0.76
C GLU A 23 -2.21 0.18 2.26
N LYS A 24 -3.29 0.90 2.59
CA LYS A 24 -3.79 1.03 3.96
C LYS A 24 -4.28 -0.32 4.50
N CYS A 25 -4.89 -1.14 3.64
CA CYS A 25 -5.33 -2.49 3.97
C CYS A 25 -4.17 -3.36 4.44
N VAL A 26 -3.05 -3.36 3.71
CA VAL A 26 -1.82 -4.06 4.12
C VAL A 26 -1.35 -3.56 5.49
N SER A 27 -1.27 -2.24 5.67
CA SER A 27 -0.86 -1.65 6.95
C SER A 27 -1.77 -2.06 8.11
N CYS A 28 -3.09 -2.09 7.90
CA CYS A 28 -4.06 -2.56 8.89
C CYS A 28 -3.83 -4.03 9.26
N VAL A 29 -3.57 -4.90 8.27
CA VAL A 29 -3.25 -6.32 8.50
C VAL A 29 -1.98 -6.47 9.34
N GLU A 30 -0.92 -5.73 9.02
CA GLU A 30 0.34 -5.82 9.76
C GLU A 30 0.20 -5.35 11.21
N VAL A 31 -0.54 -4.25 11.45
CA VAL A 31 -0.85 -3.80 12.81
C VAL A 31 -1.75 -4.80 13.54
N PHE A 32 -2.68 -5.42 12.82
CA PHE A 32 -3.59 -6.41 13.37
C PHE A 32 -2.85 -7.66 13.85
N LYS A 33 -1.94 -8.21 13.03
CA LYS A 33 -1.13 -9.39 13.38
C LYS A 33 -0.33 -9.19 14.68
N ARG A 34 0.17 -7.98 14.94
CA ARG A 34 0.93 -7.66 16.17
C ARG A 34 0.15 -7.86 17.46
N LYS A 35 -1.19 -7.88 17.41
CA LYS A 35 -2.04 -8.04 18.59
C LYS A 35 -2.20 -9.50 19.02
N PHE A 36 -1.82 -10.45 18.16
CA PHE A 36 -1.97 -11.88 18.41
C PHE A 36 -0.62 -12.47 18.79
N LYS A 37 -0.60 -13.27 19.84
CA LYS A 37 0.59 -14.04 20.26
C LYS A 37 0.74 -15.33 19.47
N GLU A 38 -0.37 -15.89 19.03
CA GLU A 38 -0.43 -17.12 18.24
C GLU A 38 0.04 -16.90 16.79
N GLU A 39 0.50 -17.97 16.16
CA GLU A 39 0.83 -17.96 14.73
C GLU A 39 -0.46 -17.78 13.91
N LEU A 40 -0.44 -16.86 12.95
CA LEU A 40 -1.52 -16.64 12.00
C LEU A 40 -1.04 -17.02 10.61
N TYR A 41 -1.88 -17.73 9.87
CA TYR A 41 -1.67 -18.11 8.49
C TYR A 41 -2.31 -17.07 7.58
N GLN A 42 -1.51 -16.45 6.73
CA GLN A 42 -1.94 -15.40 5.82
C GLN A 42 -1.97 -15.93 4.38
N TRP A 43 -3.00 -15.55 3.63
CA TRP A 43 -3.10 -15.76 2.20
C TRP A 43 -3.49 -14.46 1.50
N ASN A 44 -2.81 -14.14 0.39
CA ASN A 44 -3.04 -12.92 -0.37
C ASN A 44 -3.53 -13.24 -1.78
N ALA A 45 -4.49 -12.45 -2.26
CA ALA A 45 -4.93 -12.44 -3.65
C ALA A 45 -5.11 -11.03 -4.19
N LEU A 46 -4.84 -10.89 -5.49
CA LEU A 46 -5.02 -9.66 -6.24
C LEU A 46 -6.14 -9.85 -7.26
N SER A 47 -6.95 -8.81 -7.45
CA SER A 47 -8.01 -8.75 -8.45
C SER A 47 -8.12 -7.32 -8.96
N THR A 48 -8.93 -7.11 -9.99
CA THR A 48 -9.41 -5.78 -10.37
C THR A 48 -10.92 -5.68 -10.12
N ALA A 49 -11.41 -4.47 -9.91
CA ALA A 49 -12.83 -4.14 -9.82
C ALA A 49 -13.14 -2.98 -10.75
N LYS A 50 -14.20 -3.12 -11.56
CA LYS A 50 -14.65 -2.07 -12.47
C LYS A 50 -15.37 -0.97 -11.70
N ARG A 51 -14.90 0.28 -11.89
CA ARG A 51 -15.55 1.48 -11.37
C ARG A 51 -15.98 2.36 -12.54
N VAL A 52 -17.28 2.60 -12.64
CA VAL A 52 -17.81 3.59 -13.59
C VAL A 52 -17.75 4.97 -12.95
N THR A 53 -17.10 5.91 -13.62
CA THR A 53 -17.01 7.31 -13.20
C THR A 53 -17.50 8.18 -14.35
N TYR A 54 -18.18 9.28 -14.02
CA TYR A 54 -18.60 10.26 -14.99
C TYR A 54 -17.75 11.51 -14.84
N TRP A 55 -17.19 12.00 -15.93
CA TRP A 55 -16.37 13.20 -15.96
C TRP A 55 -17.16 14.30 -16.64
N ASP A 56 -17.31 15.42 -15.92
CA ASP A 56 -18.00 16.60 -16.43
C ASP A 56 -17.02 17.37 -17.33
N PRO A 57 -17.44 17.76 -18.55
CA PRO A 57 -16.59 18.49 -19.47
C PRO A 57 -16.34 19.91 -18.93
N ILE A 58 -15.14 20.42 -19.20
CA ILE A 58 -14.74 21.77 -18.79
C ILE A 58 -15.45 22.83 -19.65
N VAL A 59 -15.74 22.50 -20.91
CA VAL A 59 -16.42 23.39 -21.87
C VAL A 59 -17.93 23.25 -21.75
N GLU A 60 -18.62 24.38 -21.62
CA GLU A 60 -20.08 24.44 -21.58
C GLU A 60 -20.71 23.93 -22.89
N GLY A 61 -21.83 23.21 -22.78
CA GLY A 61 -22.54 22.63 -23.93
C GLY A 61 -22.04 21.26 -24.38
N MET A 62 -20.96 20.72 -23.77
CA MET A 62 -20.50 19.36 -24.04
C MET A 62 -21.20 18.30 -23.18
N ASN A 63 -21.23 17.06 -23.69
CA ASN A 63 -21.84 15.93 -22.99
C ASN A 63 -20.91 15.33 -21.93
N ARG A 64 -21.51 14.86 -20.84
CA ARG A 64 -20.82 14.13 -19.76
C ARG A 64 -20.20 12.83 -20.26
N LEU A 65 -18.90 12.63 -19.98
CA LEU A 65 -18.19 11.43 -20.40
C LEU A 65 -18.33 10.30 -19.37
N LYS A 66 -18.79 9.12 -19.80
CA LYS A 66 -18.81 7.91 -18.97
C LYS A 66 -17.53 7.10 -19.17
N VAL A 67 -16.73 6.97 -18.12
CA VAL A 67 -15.46 6.23 -18.14
C VAL A 67 -15.56 5.00 -17.24
N THR A 68 -15.08 3.84 -17.72
CA THR A 68 -14.94 2.63 -16.90
C THR A 68 -13.47 2.44 -16.56
N ILE A 69 -13.14 2.44 -15.27
CA ILE A 69 -11.78 2.35 -14.76
C ILE A 69 -11.64 1.02 -14.00
N ASP A 70 -10.65 0.21 -14.37
CA ASP A 70 -10.26 -0.96 -13.60
C ASP A 70 -9.43 -0.54 -12.40
N THR A 71 -9.95 -0.79 -11.20
CA THR A 71 -9.33 -0.41 -9.93
C THR A 71 -8.72 -1.66 -9.28
N PRO A 72 -7.45 -1.63 -8.84
CA PRO A 72 -6.83 -2.78 -8.19
C PRO A 72 -7.52 -3.10 -6.86
N VAL A 73 -7.60 -4.39 -6.53
CA VAL A 73 -8.16 -4.90 -5.29
C VAL A 73 -7.19 -5.91 -4.71
N ILE A 74 -6.93 -5.78 -3.41
CA ILE A 74 -6.19 -6.76 -2.63
C ILE A 74 -7.14 -7.43 -1.63
N PHE A 75 -7.03 -8.75 -1.53
CA PHE A 75 -7.64 -9.56 -0.50
C PHE A 75 -6.54 -10.17 0.35
N ILE A 76 -6.65 -10.03 1.66
CA ILE A 76 -5.74 -10.66 2.62
C ILE A 76 -6.58 -11.43 3.63
N MET A 77 -6.48 -12.75 3.58
CA MET A 77 -7.11 -13.63 4.54
C MET A 77 -6.11 -13.99 5.64
N LEU A 78 -6.52 -13.81 6.89
CA LEU A 78 -5.81 -14.33 8.06
C LEU A 78 -6.61 -15.48 8.66
N SER A 79 -5.94 -16.58 8.99
CA SER A 79 -6.51 -17.78 9.59
C SER A 79 -5.70 -18.18 10.83
N ARG A 80 -6.38 -18.69 11.86
CA ARG A 80 -5.73 -19.36 13.00
C ARG A 80 -5.36 -20.81 12.67
N ASP A 81 -6.04 -21.41 11.69
CA ASP A 81 -5.77 -22.76 11.20
C ASP A 81 -4.83 -22.74 9.98
N PRO A 82 -3.92 -23.72 9.86
CA PRO A 82 -3.14 -23.90 8.65
C PRO A 82 -4.06 -24.16 7.46
N TYR A 83 -3.66 -23.67 6.28
CA TYR A 83 -4.40 -23.94 5.06
C TYR A 83 -4.15 -25.39 4.60
N PRO A 84 -5.20 -26.08 4.07
CA PRO A 84 -5.06 -27.41 3.50
C PRO A 84 -3.94 -27.46 2.45
N ALA A 85 -3.20 -28.57 2.39
CA ALA A 85 -2.06 -28.73 1.48
C ALA A 85 -2.43 -28.46 0.01
N GLU A 86 -3.64 -28.82 -0.39
CA GLU A 86 -4.19 -28.62 -1.74
C GLU A 86 -4.33 -27.14 -2.13
N LEU A 87 -4.50 -26.25 -1.15
CA LEU A 87 -4.68 -24.83 -1.36
C LEU A 87 -3.38 -24.04 -1.18
N GLN A 88 -2.29 -24.70 -0.77
CA GLN A 88 -1.01 -24.05 -0.53
C GLN A 88 -0.42 -23.50 -1.83
N CYS A 89 -0.02 -22.23 -1.80
CA CYS A 89 0.60 -21.54 -2.92
C CYS A 89 1.60 -20.49 -2.43
N MET A 90 2.37 -19.93 -3.36
CA MET A 90 3.44 -18.95 -3.08
C MET A 90 2.96 -17.66 -2.41
N SER A 91 1.66 -17.36 -2.41
CA SER A 91 1.11 -16.18 -1.73
C SER A 91 0.85 -16.40 -0.23
N MET A 92 1.03 -17.62 0.27
CA MET A 92 0.88 -17.95 1.68
C MET A 92 2.11 -17.59 2.48
N GLN A 93 1.89 -17.07 3.67
CA GLN A 93 2.94 -16.74 4.63
C GLN A 93 2.43 -16.93 6.06
N LYS A 94 3.33 -17.15 7.01
CA LYS A 94 2.98 -17.23 8.43
C LYS A 94 3.40 -15.95 9.12
N SER A 95 2.69 -15.55 10.18
CA SER A 95 3.06 -14.36 10.97
C SER A 95 4.43 -14.48 11.63
N SER A 96 4.91 -15.71 11.82
CA SER A 96 6.23 -16.03 12.39
C SER A 96 7.36 -15.97 11.36
N ASP A 97 7.06 -15.95 10.05
CA ASP A 97 8.06 -15.92 9.00
C ASP A 97 8.86 -14.62 9.12
N LYS A 98 10.07 -14.73 9.67
CA LYS A 98 11.04 -13.65 9.70
C LYS A 98 11.44 -13.45 8.25
N GLY A 99 10.77 -12.51 7.57
CA GLY A 99 11.02 -12.20 6.17
C GLY A 99 12.51 -12.22 5.87
N THR A 100 12.90 -12.95 4.81
CA THR A 100 14.27 -13.05 4.34
C THR A 100 14.82 -11.63 4.27
N LYS A 101 15.70 -11.29 5.21
CA LYS A 101 16.39 -10.00 5.19
C LYS A 101 17.32 -10.05 3.98
N THR A 102 16.82 -9.71 2.81
CA THR A 102 17.61 -9.39 1.62
C THR A 102 18.25 -8.02 1.81
N HIS A 103 19.06 -7.92 2.85
CA HIS A 103 20.15 -6.97 2.97
C HIS A 103 21.33 -7.79 3.49
N SER A 104 21.93 -8.57 2.59
CA SER A 104 23.35 -8.90 2.71
C SER A 104 24.09 -7.57 2.67
N LYS A 105 24.40 -7.01 3.84
CA LYS A 105 25.50 -6.04 3.92
C LYS A 105 26.74 -6.78 3.41
N PRO A 106 27.48 -6.24 2.41
CA PRO A 106 28.79 -6.81 2.10
C PRO A 106 29.67 -6.72 3.36
N PRO A 107 30.57 -7.69 3.59
CA PRO A 107 31.46 -7.66 4.74
C PRO A 107 32.48 -6.54 4.54
N GLU A 108 32.21 -5.36 5.11
CA GLU A 108 33.23 -4.32 5.27
C GLU A 108 34.20 -4.75 6.37
N THR A 109 35.40 -5.13 5.94
CA THR A 109 36.62 -5.12 6.74
C THR A 109 36.74 -3.76 7.44
N ARG A 110 36.56 -3.73 8.77
CA ARG A 110 36.76 -2.52 9.57
C ARG A 110 38.25 -2.25 9.74
N PRO A 111 38.81 -1.12 9.27
CA PRO A 111 39.92 -0.51 9.99
C PRO A 111 39.33 0.37 11.09
N ALA A 112 39.83 0.19 12.31
CA ALA A 112 39.55 1.08 13.42
C ALA A 112 40.06 2.48 13.11
N ARG A 113 39.22 3.53 13.24
CA ARG A 113 39.68 4.90 13.51
C ARG A 113 38.56 5.84 13.99
N ARG A 114 38.76 6.33 15.21
CA ARG A 114 38.63 7.70 15.74
C ARG A 114 37.66 8.67 15.04
N GLY A 115 36.71 9.17 15.85
CA GLY A 115 36.25 10.56 15.93
C GLY A 115 36.08 11.39 14.66
N GLY A 116 34.83 11.74 14.33
CA GLY A 116 34.52 12.83 13.40
C GLY A 116 33.01 12.97 13.20
N LYS A 117 32.46 14.14 13.52
CA LYS A 117 31.08 14.53 13.20
C LYS A 117 30.88 14.43 11.68
N ARG A 118 30.00 13.55 11.22
CA ARG A 118 29.63 13.44 9.79
C ARG A 118 28.13 13.68 9.63
N GLN A 119 27.85 14.85 9.10
CA GLN A 119 26.55 15.38 8.69
C GLN A 119 25.86 14.37 7.76
N GLN A 120 24.76 13.77 8.25
CA GLN A 120 23.95 12.83 7.47
C GLN A 120 23.10 13.60 6.46
N GLN A 121 23.56 13.68 5.22
CA GLN A 121 22.65 13.80 4.07
C GLN A 121 21.87 12.48 3.96
N ARG A 122 20.75 12.39 4.67
CA ARG A 122 19.75 11.33 4.45
C ARG A 122 19.00 11.68 3.17
N GLY A 123 19.29 10.95 2.10
CA GLY A 123 18.39 10.90 0.94
C GLY A 123 16.97 10.59 1.41
N SER A 124 16.01 11.36 0.90
CA SER A 124 14.59 11.21 1.17
C SER A 124 14.14 9.76 0.94
N ASN A 125 13.54 9.14 1.95
CA ASN A 125 12.89 7.85 1.78
C ASN A 125 11.67 8.05 0.87
N LYS A 126 11.34 7.07 0.01
CA LYS A 126 10.13 7.07 -0.85
C LYS A 126 8.80 7.20 -0.09
N TRP A 127 8.83 7.15 1.24
CA TRP A 127 7.69 7.27 2.16
C TRP A 127 7.66 8.60 2.92
N SER A 128 8.58 9.52 2.63
CA SER A 128 8.56 10.88 3.18
C SER A 128 7.36 11.62 2.62
N ARG A 129 6.62 12.36 3.46
CA ARG A 129 5.68 13.35 2.94
C ARG A 129 6.46 14.28 2.00
N PRO A 130 5.97 14.54 0.78
CA PRO A 130 6.61 15.50 -0.10
C PRO A 130 6.71 16.84 0.61
N ALA A 131 7.82 17.54 0.37
CA ALA A 131 8.04 18.87 0.92
C ALA A 131 6.90 19.79 0.48
N LYS A 132 6.54 20.77 1.34
CA LYS A 132 5.44 21.71 1.08
C LYS A 132 5.59 22.37 -0.29
N ASP A 133 6.82 22.74 -0.64
CA ASP A 133 7.16 23.41 -1.90
C ASP A 133 6.91 22.51 -3.12
N ALA A 134 7.19 21.20 -3.02
CA ALA A 134 6.93 20.25 -4.10
C ALA A 134 5.42 20.06 -4.36
N ARG A 135 4.60 20.20 -3.31
CA ARG A 135 3.14 20.16 -3.42
C ARG A 135 2.58 21.44 -4.03
N GLU A 136 3.18 22.59 -3.73
CA GLU A 136 2.82 23.90 -4.30
C GLU A 136 3.17 23.97 -5.79
N THR A 137 4.32 23.44 -6.22
CA THR A 137 4.68 23.36 -7.63
C THR A 137 3.73 22.47 -8.43
N GLU A 138 3.37 21.29 -7.90
CA GLU A 138 2.41 20.39 -8.55
C GLU A 138 1.01 21.03 -8.68
N THR A 139 0.62 21.86 -7.71
CA THR A 139 -0.66 22.59 -7.79
C THR A 139 -0.61 23.72 -8.81
N ALA A 140 0.50 24.45 -8.91
CA ALA A 140 0.69 25.49 -9.92
C ALA A 140 0.71 24.91 -11.35
N GLU A 141 1.42 23.82 -11.58
CA GLU A 141 1.44 23.12 -12.88
C GLU A 141 0.04 22.65 -13.28
N ARG A 142 -0.74 22.12 -12.33
CA ARG A 142 -2.12 21.72 -12.57
C ARG A 142 -3.02 22.90 -12.91
N GLN A 143 -2.82 24.05 -12.28
CA GLN A 143 -3.55 25.30 -12.60
C GLN A 143 -3.20 25.83 -13.98
N GLU A 144 -1.92 25.79 -14.36
CA GLU A 144 -1.47 26.22 -15.70
C GLU A 144 -2.09 25.34 -16.80
N ILE A 145 -2.17 24.03 -16.58
CA ILE A 145 -2.83 23.12 -17.51
C ILE A 145 -4.32 23.45 -17.65
N LEU A 146 -5.00 23.78 -16.55
CA LEU A 146 -6.41 24.16 -16.58
C LEU A 146 -6.62 25.46 -17.37
N GLU A 147 -5.80 26.49 -17.14
CA GLU A 147 -5.88 27.73 -17.92
C GLU A 147 -5.63 27.51 -19.42
N LYS A 148 -4.70 26.62 -19.76
CA LYS A 148 -4.43 26.29 -21.17
C LYS A 148 -5.64 25.60 -21.81
N LEU A 149 -6.34 24.75 -21.08
CA LEU A 149 -7.54 24.08 -21.56
C LEU A 149 -8.73 25.04 -21.71
N GLU A 150 -8.88 26.02 -20.82
CA GLU A 150 -9.94 27.05 -20.92
C GLU A 150 -9.74 28.02 -22.09
N LYS A 151 -8.49 28.19 -22.55
CA LYS A 151 -8.12 29.07 -23.67
C LYS A 151 -8.14 28.38 -25.03
N LEU A 152 -8.48 27.09 -25.10
CA LEU A 152 -8.68 26.39 -26.38
C LEU A 152 -10.03 26.81 -26.98
N PRO A 153 -10.08 27.15 -28.30
CA PRO A 153 -11.30 27.57 -28.98
C PRO A 153 -12.34 26.46 -29.14
#